data_AF-A0A7S1NSH3-F1
#
_entry.id   AF-A0A7S1NSH3-F1
#
_cell.length_a   1.000
_cell.length_b   1.000
_cell.length_c   1.000
_cell.angle_alpha   90.00
_cell.angle_beta   90.00
_cell.angle_gamma   90.00
#
_symmetry.space_group_name_H-M   'P 1'
#
loop_
_entity.id
_entity.type
_entity.pdbx_description
1 polymer ?
#
loop_
_entity_poly.entity_id
_entity_poly.type
_entity_poly.pdbx_seq_one_letter_code
_entity_poly.pdbx_strand_id
1 'polypeptide(L)'
;YDTYGYNLVCQVYGHKRWWLFPPTDYPFLYPTRLPYEESSVYSQVYIPDPDLTAYPAFANAHCHSVTLQPGDVLYVPKHWWHFVQSLDLTVSVNQWVDVASDITDRLQ
;
A
#
# COMPACT_ATOMS: atom_id res chain seq x y z
N TYR A 1 2.76 -2.90 -3.21
CA TYR A 1 1.64 -3.65 -2.63
C TYR A 1 2.16 -4.92 -2.01
N ASP A 2 1.33 -5.52 -1.18
CA ASP A 2 1.65 -6.76 -0.49
C ASP A 2 1.14 -7.97 -1.25
N THR A 3 2.01 -8.96 -1.43
CA THR A 3 1.72 -10.11 -2.30
C THR A 3 0.87 -11.18 -1.60
N TYR A 4 0.91 -11.27 -0.27
CA TYR A 4 0.25 -12.33 0.50
C TYR A 4 -0.63 -11.76 1.60
N GLY A 5 -1.70 -12.49 1.92
CA GLY A 5 -2.60 -12.13 3.01
C GLY A 5 -3.29 -10.79 2.83
N TYR A 6 -4.04 -10.39 3.85
CA TYR A 6 -4.48 -9.01 4.02
C TYR A 6 -3.92 -8.46 5.33
N ASN A 7 -3.92 -7.14 5.44
CA ASN A 7 -3.38 -6.45 6.60
C ASN A 7 -4.49 -5.70 7.33
N LEU A 8 -4.56 -5.85 8.65
CA LEU A 8 -5.38 -5.03 9.54
C LEU A 8 -4.48 -4.08 10.30
N VAL A 9 -4.64 -2.77 10.07
CA VAL A 9 -3.83 -1.74 10.70
C VAL A 9 -4.66 -0.98 11.71
N CYS A 10 -4.34 -1.14 12.99
CA CYS A 10 -4.93 -0.39 14.08
C CYS A 10 -4.03 0.80 14.45
N GLN A 11 -4.59 2.00 14.39
CA GLN A 11 -3.89 3.21 14.79
C GLN A 11 -4.04 3.41 16.30
N VAL A 12 -2.92 3.40 17.02
CA VAL A 12 -2.92 3.47 18.50
C VAL A 12 -2.67 4.89 18.99
N TYR A 13 -1.75 5.62 18.35
CA TYR A 13 -1.38 6.98 18.73
C TYR A 13 -0.96 7.80 17.51
N GLY A 14 -1.21 9.11 17.56
CA GLY A 14 -0.91 10.04 16.46
C GLY A 14 -1.80 9.79 15.23
N HIS A 15 -1.40 10.38 14.10
CA HIS A 15 -2.13 10.33 12.84
C HIS A 15 -1.27 9.81 11.71
N LYS A 16 -1.85 8.92 10.91
CA LYS A 16 -1.18 8.28 9.79
C LYS A 16 -2.05 8.39 8.55
N ARG A 17 -1.52 9.03 7.51
CA ARG A 17 -2.19 9.16 6.22
C ARG A 17 -1.83 8.00 5.31
N TRP A 18 -2.85 7.40 4.73
CA TRP A 18 -2.78 6.30 3.79
C TRP A 18 -3.31 6.76 2.45
N TRP A 19 -2.59 6.40 1.39
CA TRP A 19 -3.05 6.44 0.01
C TRP A 19 -3.08 5.01 -0.48
N LEU A 20 -4.19 4.59 -1.06
CA LEU A 20 -4.51 3.24 -1.45
C LEU A 20 -4.89 3.25 -2.93
N PHE A 21 -4.38 2.29 -3.69
CA PHE A 21 -4.74 2.12 -5.09
C PHE A 21 -5.12 0.66 -5.35
N PRO A 22 -6.20 0.42 -6.12
CA PRO A 22 -6.65 -0.92 -6.43
C PRO A 22 -5.61 -1.68 -7.26
N PRO A 23 -5.61 -3.02 -7.23
CA PRO A 23 -4.71 -3.84 -8.04
C PRO A 23 -4.82 -3.56 -9.54
N THR A 24 -5.99 -3.10 -10.02
CA THR A 24 -6.24 -2.74 -11.42
C THR A 24 -5.39 -1.56 -11.90
N ASP A 25 -4.85 -0.75 -10.99
CA ASP A 25 -4.00 0.40 -11.33
C ASP A 25 -2.52 0.05 -11.48
N TYR A 26 -2.16 -1.23 -11.35
CA TYR A 26 -0.80 -1.74 -11.59
C TYR A 26 -0.06 -1.07 -12.77
N PRO A 27 -0.63 -0.94 -14.00
CA PRO A 27 0.08 -0.33 -15.13
C PRO A 27 0.35 1.16 -14.96
N PHE A 28 -0.39 1.86 -14.11
CA PHE A 28 -0.27 3.31 -13.88
C PHE A 28 0.72 3.65 -12.76
N LEU A 29 1.11 2.66 -11.95
CA LEU A 29 1.92 2.85 -10.75
C LEU A 29 3.41 2.58 -10.96
N TYR A 30 3.85 2.30 -12.20
CA TYR A 30 5.28 2.10 -12.53
C TYR A 30 5.97 1.11 -11.57
N PRO A 31 5.52 -0.16 -11.57
CA PRO A 31 5.99 -1.18 -10.65
C PRO A 31 7.50 -1.38 -10.78
N THR A 32 8.18 -1.50 -9.65
CA THR A 32 9.58 -1.89 -9.57
C THR A 32 9.77 -2.87 -8.43
N ARG A 33 10.75 -3.76 -8.57
CA ARG A 33 11.14 -4.72 -7.54
C ARG A 33 12.55 -4.40 -7.06
N LEU A 34 12.74 -4.41 -5.74
CA LEU A 34 14.06 -4.34 -5.17
C LEU A 34 14.70 -5.74 -5.22
N PRO A 35 16.00 -5.86 -5.52
CA PRO A 35 16.70 -7.13 -5.45
C PRO A 35 16.53 -7.75 -4.06
N TYR A 36 16.26 -9.06 -4.00
CA TYR A 36 16.09 -9.84 -2.77
C TYR A 36 14.85 -9.50 -1.90
N GLU A 37 13.95 -8.62 -2.36
CA GLU A 37 12.64 -8.44 -1.74
C GLU A 37 11.59 -9.29 -2.47
N GLU A 38 11.04 -10.27 -1.78
CA GLU A 38 10.12 -11.25 -2.36
C GLU A 38 8.65 -10.87 -2.21
N SER A 39 8.32 -10.11 -1.15
CA SER A 39 6.94 -9.94 -0.70
C SER A 39 6.29 -8.65 -1.19
N SER A 40 7.11 -7.65 -1.52
CA SER A 40 6.68 -6.28 -1.79
C SER A 40 7.03 -5.82 -3.19
N VAL A 41 6.06 -5.23 -3.88
CA VAL A 41 6.28 -4.50 -5.14
C VAL A 41 6.18 -3.01 -4.87
N TYR A 42 7.17 -2.24 -5.30
CA TYR A 42 7.24 -0.80 -5.08
C TYR A 42 6.81 -0.02 -6.32
N SER A 43 6.46 1.24 -6.13
CA SER A 43 6.24 2.21 -7.21
C SER A 43 7.48 3.09 -7.36
N GLN A 44 7.82 3.44 -8.59
CA GLN A 44 8.85 4.46 -8.86
C GLN A 44 8.34 5.89 -8.63
N VAL A 45 7.02 6.07 -8.47
CA VAL A 45 6.39 7.38 -8.31
C VAL A 45 6.37 7.77 -6.84
N TYR A 46 6.84 8.98 -6.54
CA TYR A 46 6.62 9.58 -5.23
C TYR A 46 5.18 10.10 -5.13
N ILE A 47 4.35 9.39 -4.35
CA ILE A 47 2.89 9.62 -4.33
C ILE A 47 2.47 11.02 -3.85
N PRO A 48 3.08 11.64 -2.82
CA PRO A 48 2.66 12.96 -2.36
C PRO A 48 2.90 14.10 -3.36
N ASP A 49 3.88 13.95 -4.25
CA ASP A 49 4.22 14.93 -5.29
C ASP A 49 4.72 14.20 -6.55
N PRO A 50 3.80 13.67 -7.38
CA PRO A 50 4.15 12.81 -8.51
C PRO A 50 4.70 13.63 -9.69
N ASP A 51 5.87 13.26 -10.20
CA ASP A 51 6.39 13.80 -11.46
C ASP A 51 5.64 13.21 -12.67
N LEU A 52 4.58 13.88 -13.09
CA LEU A 52 3.77 13.47 -14.25
C LEU A 52 4.48 13.66 -15.60
N THR A 53 5.63 14.33 -15.64
CA THR A 53 6.44 14.41 -16.87
C THR A 53 7.21 13.11 -17.06
N ALA A 54 7.80 12.58 -15.99
CA ALA A 54 8.49 11.29 -16.00
C ALA A 54 7.51 10.11 -15.99
N TYR A 55 6.38 10.25 -15.29
CA TYR A 55 5.41 9.18 -15.03
C TYR A 55 3.98 9.55 -15.47
N PRO A 56 3.74 9.89 -16.75
CA PRO A 56 2.46 10.42 -17.22
C PRO A 56 1.27 9.48 -17.02
N ALA A 57 1.46 8.16 -17.03
CA ALA A 57 0.39 7.19 -16.84
C ALA A 57 -0.21 7.23 -15.43
N PHE A 58 0.53 7.75 -14.45
CA PHE A 58 0.08 7.87 -13.05
C PHE A 58 -1.14 8.78 -12.92
N ALA A 59 -1.34 9.72 -13.86
CA ALA A 59 -2.53 10.57 -13.89
C ALA A 59 -3.85 9.78 -14.03
N ASN A 60 -3.79 8.52 -14.48
CA ASN A 60 -4.95 7.63 -14.62
C ASN A 60 -5.17 6.73 -13.39
N ALA A 61 -4.32 6.81 -12.36
CA ALA A 61 -4.47 6.00 -11.15
C ALA A 61 -5.60 6.52 -10.25
N HIS A 62 -6.38 5.59 -9.70
CA HIS A 62 -7.50 5.81 -8.80
C HIS A 62 -7.02 5.80 -7.35
N CYS A 63 -6.74 6.99 -6.82
CA CYS A 63 -6.28 7.13 -5.45
C CYS A 63 -7.44 7.20 -4.45
N HIS A 64 -7.45 6.30 -3.48
CA HIS A 64 -8.26 6.37 -2.27
C HIS A 64 -7.38 6.86 -1.12
N SER A 65 -7.79 7.90 -0.38
CA SER A 65 -6.99 8.37 0.75
C SER A 65 -7.79 8.45 2.04
N VAL A 66 -7.13 8.13 3.14
CA VAL A 66 -7.70 8.17 4.49
C VAL A 66 -6.62 8.55 5.50
N THR A 67 -6.99 9.33 6.52
CA THR A 67 -6.12 9.61 7.67
C THR A 67 -6.68 8.87 8.87
N LEU A 68 -5.91 7.92 9.40
CA LEU A 68 -6.30 7.17 10.59
C LEU A 68 -6.05 7.99 11.84
N GLN A 69 -7.06 8.02 12.72
CA GLN A 69 -7.00 8.57 14.07
C GLN A 69 -6.80 7.45 15.10
N PRO A 70 -6.35 7.77 16.32
CA PRO A 70 -6.28 6.79 17.40
C PRO A 70 -7.62 6.07 17.62
N GLY A 71 -7.61 4.74 17.53
CA GLY A 71 -8.80 3.89 17.62
C GLY A 71 -9.32 3.38 16.27
N ASP A 72 -8.92 3.99 15.15
CA ASP A 72 -9.32 3.52 13.82
C ASP A 72 -8.61 2.23 13.44
N VAL A 73 -9.33 1.37 12.71
CA VAL A 73 -8.79 0.16 12.08
C VAL A 73 -8.99 0.22 10.58
N LEU A 74 -7.90 0.11 9.84
CA LEU A 74 -7.89 0.04 8.38
C LEU A 74 -7.70 -1.41 7.93
N TYR A 75 -8.63 -1.91 7.12
CA TYR A 75 -8.45 -3.13 6.36
C TYR A 75 -7.77 -2.80 5.03
N VAL A 76 -6.58 -3.37 4.80
CA VAL A 76 -5.84 -3.27 3.54
C VAL A 76 -5.96 -4.63 2.84
N PRO A 77 -6.75 -4.72 1.76
CA PRO A 77 -6.92 -5.97 1.04
C PRO A 77 -5.62 -6.38 0.35
N LYS A 78 -5.49 -7.68 0.09
CA LYS A 78 -4.40 -8.25 -0.69
C LYS A 78 -4.21 -7.53 -2.03
N HIS A 79 -2.96 -7.37 -2.45
CA HIS A 79 -2.56 -6.70 -3.70
C HIS A 79 -2.88 -5.21 -3.80
N TRP A 80 -3.45 -4.59 -2.77
CA TRP A 80 -3.65 -3.15 -2.77
C TRP A 80 -2.32 -2.43 -2.58
N TRP A 81 -2.06 -1.52 -3.50
CA TRP A 81 -0.94 -0.60 -3.39
C TRP A 81 -1.25 0.38 -2.28
N HIS A 82 -0.25 0.71 -1.50
CA HIS A 82 -0.41 1.70 -0.46
C HIS A 82 0.87 2.49 -0.26
N PHE A 83 0.71 3.78 0.02
CA PHE A 83 1.74 4.67 0.51
C PHE A 83 1.29 5.23 1.85
N VAL A 84 2.22 5.36 2.78
CA VAL A 84 1.91 5.67 4.17
C VAL A 84 2.81 6.81 4.64
N GLN A 85 2.21 7.83 5.24
CA GLN A 85 2.92 8.95 5.82
C GLN A 85 2.47 9.18 7.26
N SER A 86 3.44 9.23 8.17
CA SER A 86 3.23 9.72 9.53
C SER A 86 3.11 11.25 9.50
N LEU A 87 2.00 11.79 9.99
CA LEU A 87 1.80 13.26 10.04
C LEU A 87 2.39 13.87 11.32
N ASP A 88 2.50 13.07 12.36
CA ASP A 88 3.08 13.38 13.66
C ASP A 88 3.73 12.12 14.26
N LEU A 89 4.16 12.19 15.53
CA LEU A 89 4.64 11.01 16.24
C LEU A 89 3.50 9.98 16.33
N THR A 90 3.68 8.85 15.65
CA THR A 90 2.63 7.85 15.53
C THR A 90 3.06 6.46 15.99
N VAL A 91 2.11 5.73 16.57
CA VAL A 91 2.22 4.30 16.88
C VAL A 91 1.01 3.59 16.27
N SER A 92 1.26 2.53 15.51
CA SER A 92 0.22 1.65 14.95
C SER A 92 0.65 0.20 15.15
N VAL A 93 -0.33 -0.69 15.25
CA VAL A 93 -0.12 -2.14 15.27
C VAL A 93 -0.79 -2.71 14.03
N ASN A 94 -0.06 -3.55 13.29
CA ASN A 94 -0.59 -4.21 12.12
C ASN A 94 -0.58 -5.73 12.29
N GLN A 95 -1.65 -6.40 11.86
CA GLN A 95 -1.77 -7.85 11.87
C GLN A 95 -1.98 -8.34 10.45
N TRP A 96 -1.05 -9.18 10.00
CA TRP A 96 -1.17 -9.90 8.74
C TRP A 96 -1.94 -11.18 8.95
N VAL A 97 -2.90 -11.44 8.06
CA VAL A 97 -3.71 -12.65 8.09
C VAL A 97 -3.58 -13.37 6.76
N ASP A 98 -3.05 -14.59 6.81
CA ASP A 98 -2.92 -15.46 5.64
C ASP A 98 -4.31 -15.84 5.11
N VAL A 99 -4.42 -15.94 3.79
CA VAL A 99 -5.61 -16.44 3.10
C VAL A 99 -5.26 -17.71 2.31
N ALA A 100 -6.24 -18.61 2.14
CA ALA A 100 -5.99 -19.92 1.52
C ALA A 100 -5.36 -19.83 0.11
N SER A 101 -5.65 -18.77 -0.65
CA SER A 101 -5.05 -18.51 -1.96
C SER A 101 -3.54 -18.23 -1.92
N ASP A 102 -2.98 -17.85 -0.77
CA ASP A 102 -1.55 -17.52 -0.64
C ASP A 102 -0.65 -18.73 -0.93
N ILE A 103 -1.15 -19.95 -0.73
CA ILE A 103 -0.42 -21.17 -1.07
C ILE A 103 -0.14 -21.23 -2.58
N THR A 104 -1.12 -20.86 -3.40
CA THR A 104 -0.97 -20.87 -4.87
C THR A 104 -0.01 -19.78 -5.32
N ASP A 105 -0.07 -18.60 -4.72
CA ASP A 105 0.76 -17.46 -5.12
C ASP A 105 2.23 -17.63 -4.75
N ARG A 106 2.54 -18.40 -3.70
CA ARG A 106 3.93 -18.75 -3.34
C ARG A 106 4.58 -19.77 -4.28
N LEU A 107 3.80 -20.43 -5.12
CA LEU A 107 4.27 -21.46 -6.05
C LEU A 107 4.49 -20.93 -7.48
N GLN A 108 4.18 -19.66 -7.73
CA GLN A 108 4.38 -18.96 -9.00
C GLN A 108 5.63 -18.08 -8.97
#